data_AF-A0A525VSH4-F1
#
_entry.id   AF-A0A525VSH4-F1
#
_cell.length_a   1.000
_cell.length_b   1.000
_cell.length_c   1.000
_cell.angle_alpha   90.00
_cell.angle_beta   90.00
_cell.angle_gamma   90.00
#
_symmetry.space_group_name_H-M   'P 1'
#
loop_
_entity.id
_entity.type
_entity.pdbx_description
1 polymer ?
#
loop_
_entity_poly.entity_id
_entity_poly.type
_entity_poly.pdbx_seq_one_letter_code
_entity_poly.pdbx_strand_id
1 'polypeptide(L)' 'MHIQQRVEQLHRVPESGRKVPEDKSGTYRELIVGNYRVVYRVDEDTVTIVTLIHGAHILRL' A
#
# COMPACT_ATOMS: atom_id res chain seq x y z
N MET A 1 8.24 -9.96 9.92
CA MET A 1 7.25 -8.92 10.30
C MET A 1 5.91 -9.33 9.72
N HIS A 2 4.84 -9.33 10.51
CA HIS A 2 3.51 -9.68 10.01
C HIS A 2 2.92 -8.49 9.25
N ILE A 3 2.27 -8.76 8.10
CA ILE A 3 1.65 -7.73 7.25
C ILE A 3 0.73 -6.81 8.07
N GLN A 4 -0.02 -7.37 9.02
CA GLN A 4 -0.89 -6.64 9.93
C GLN A 4 -0.18 -5.49 10.65
N GLN A 5 0.97 -5.74 11.29
CA GLN A 5 1.71 -4.71 12.02
C GLN A 5 2.16 -3.57 11.11
N ARG A 6 2.52 -3.90 9.87
CA ARG A 6 2.92 -2.89 8.88
C ARG A 6 1.74 -2.06 8.37
N VAL A 7 0.54 -2.64 8.34
CA VAL A 7 -0.69 -1.91 8.00
C VAL A 7 -1.15 -1.05 9.17
N GLU A 8 -1.05 -1.52 10.41
CA GLU A 8 -1.47 -0.79 11.62
C GLU A 8 -0.76 0.57 11.76
N GLN A 9 0.53 0.67 11.39
CA GLN A 9 1.24 1.96 11.44
C GLN A 9 0.65 3.05 10.53
N LEU A 10 -0.15 2.68 9.52
CA LEU A 10 -0.77 3.64 8.61
C LEU A 10 -1.77 4.57 9.30
N HIS A 11 -2.29 4.19 10.48
CA HIS A 11 -3.11 5.09 11.32
C HIS A 11 -2.34 6.35 11.76
N ARG A 12 -1.01 6.27 11.88
CA ARG A 12 -0.16 7.38 12.33
C ARG A 12 0.58 8.03 11.17
N VAL A 13 1.03 7.22 10.20
CA VAL A 13 1.86 7.69 9.09
C VAL A 13 1.32 7.12 7.76
N PRO A 14 0.15 7.59 7.29
CA PRO A 14 -0.50 7.05 6.10
C PRO A 14 0.35 7.25 4.84
N GLU A 15 1.16 8.30 4.76
CA GLU A 15 2.02 8.60 3.62
C GLU A 15 3.34 7.77 3.58
N SER A 16 3.53 6.81 4.51
CA SER A 16 4.80 6.06 4.66
C SER A 16 5.10 5.04 3.56
N GLY A 17 4.08 4.56 2.84
CA GLY A 17 4.25 3.74 1.65
C GLY A 17 4.67 4.58 0.45
N ARG A 18 5.43 4.02 -0.49
CA ARG A 18 5.82 4.75 -1.70
C ARG A 18 4.65 4.83 -2.68
N LYS A 19 4.67 5.76 -3.63
CA LYS A 19 3.71 5.76 -4.75
C LYS A 19 3.87 4.47 -5.56
N VAL A 20 2.75 3.90 -6.00
CA VAL A 20 2.74 2.74 -6.90
C VAL A 20 3.34 3.15 -8.24
N PRO A 21 4.44 2.52 -8.70
CA PRO A 21 5.08 2.88 -9.96
C PRO A 21 4.17 2.73 -11.19
N GLU A 22 3.28 1.74 -11.16
CA GLU A 22 2.31 1.45 -12.22
C GLU A 22 1.13 2.45 -12.25
N ASP A 23 0.92 3.22 -11.17
CA ASP A 23 -0.15 4.20 -11.08
C ASP A 23 0.33 5.61 -11.48
N LYS A 24 -0.05 6.02 -12.69
CA LYS A 24 0.26 7.36 -13.22
C LYS A 24 -0.45 8.49 -12.48
N SER A 25 -1.59 8.23 -11.87
CA SER A 25 -2.34 9.26 -11.13
C SER A 25 -1.66 9.61 -9.80
N GLY A 26 -0.86 8.68 -9.25
CA GLY A 26 -0.23 8.82 -7.95
C GLY A 26 -1.20 8.75 -6.78
N THR A 27 -2.42 8.24 -7.02
CA THR A 27 -3.48 8.02 -6.04
C THR A 27 -3.11 6.88 -5.08
N TYR A 28 -2.48 5.84 -5.62
CA TYR A 28 -2.18 4.62 -4.87
C TYR A 28 -0.77 4.62 -4.31
N ARG A 29 -0.66 4.09 -3.10
CA ARG A 29 0.58 3.87 -2.37
C ARG A 29 0.76 2.40 -2.05
N GLU A 30 1.99 2.00 -1.79
CA GLU A 30 2.33 0.63 -1.44
C GLU A 30 3.33 0.50 -0.29
N LEU A 31 3.09 -0.50 0.54
CA LEU A 31 4.06 -1.02 1.50
C LEU A 31 4.63 -2.33 0.96
N ILE A 32 5.96 -2.43 0.91
CA ILE A 32 6.65 -3.69 0.61
C ILE A 32 6.86 -4.43 1.93
N VAL A 33 6.30 -5.64 2.04
CA VAL A 33 6.42 -6.50 3.22
C VAL A 33 6.87 -7.89 2.78
N GLY A 34 8.17 -8.13 2.89
CA GLY A 34 8.78 -9.34 2.33
C GLY A 34 8.50 -9.42 0.83
N ASN A 35 7.94 -10.55 0.38
CA ASN A 35 7.58 -10.77 -1.03
C ASN A 35 6.18 -10.26 -1.40
N TYR A 36 5.53 -9.45 -0.56
CA TYR A 36 4.18 -8.93 -0.83
C TYR A 36 4.17 -7.41 -0.89
N ARG A 37 3.23 -6.87 -1.66
CA ARG A 37 2.89 -5.46 -1.76
C ARG A 37 1.49 -5.28 -1.19
N VAL A 38 1.36 -4.46 -0.15
CA VAL A 38 0.06 -3.96 0.31
C VAL A 38 -0.20 -2.67 -0.45
N VAL A 39 -1.22 -2.66 -1.29
CA VAL A 39 -1.61 -1.47 -2.05
C VAL A 39 -2.79 -0.81 -1.37
N TYR A 40 -2.70 0.50 -1.18
CA TYR A 40 -3.70 1.28 -0.46
C TYR A 40 -3.81 2.68 -1.05
N ARG A 41 -4.86 3.41 -0.67
CA ARG A 41 -4.97 4.85 -0.91
C ARG A 41 -5.24 5.57 0.40
N VAL A 42 -4.94 6.87 0.41
CA VAL A 42 -5.19 7.76 1.53
C VAL A 42 -6.24 8.77 1.08
N ASP A 43 -7.39 8.70 1.72
CA ASP A 43 -8.45 9.70 1.67
C ASP A 43 -8.34 10.56 2.96
N GLU A 44 -9.12 11.65 3.09
CA GLU A 44 -8.93 12.67 4.16
C GLU A 44 -8.74 12.08 5.57
N ASP A 45 -9.65 11.19 6.00
CA ASP A 45 -9.62 10.58 7.33
C ASP A 45 -9.49 9.05 7.28
N THR A 46 -9.22 8.48 6.11
CA THR A 46 -9.33 7.02 5.92
C THR A 46 -8.20 6.48 5.04
N VAL A 47 -7.61 5.38 5.52
CA VAL A 47 -6.69 4.56 4.73
C VAL A 47 -7.47 3.35 4.23
N THR A 48 -7.66 3.26 2.91
CA THR A 48 -8.33 2.12 2.28
C THR A 48 -7.28 1.15 1.75
N ILE A 49 -7.24 -0.07 2.29
CA ILE A 49 -6.45 -1.15 1.71
C ILE A 49 -7.18 -1.68 0.48
N VAL A 50 -6.58 -1.50 -0.69
CA VAL A 50 -7.18 -1.84 -1.98
C VAL A 50 -6.94 -3.31 -2.29
N THR A 51 -5.70 -3.79 -2.12
CA THR A 51 -5.36 -5.18 -2.37
C THR A 51 -4.04 -5.59 -1.69
N LEU A 52 -3.85 -6.90 -1.55
CA LEU A 52 -2.60 -7.52 -1.14
C LEU A 52 -2.16 -8.46 -2.25
N ILE A 53 -1.00 -8.19 -2.87
CA ILE A 53 -0.49 -8.99 -3.98
C ILE A 53 0.94 -9.44 -3.72
N HIS A 54 1.34 -10.57 -4.30
CA HIS A 54 2.74 -10.97 -4.30
C HIS A 54 3.54 -10.03 -5.23
N GLY A 55 4.72 -9.60 -4.79
CA GLY A 55 5.54 -8.57 -5.45
C GLY A 55 6.06 -8.96 -6.83
N ALA A 56 6.07 -10.26 -7.14
CA ALA A 56 6.37 -10.76 -8.48
C ALA A 56 5.23 -10.53 -9.50
N HIS A 57 4.04 -10.14 -9.06
CA HIS A 57 2.91 -9.84 -9.94
C HIS A 57 2.86 -8.35 -10.26
N ILE A 58 2.62 -8.07 -11.55
CA ILE A 58 2.31 -6.71 -12.00
C ILE A 58 0.95 -6.34 -11.44
N LEU A 59 0.89 -5.19 -10.77
CA LEU A 59 -0.37 -4.63 -10.31
C LEU A 59 -1.22 -4.17 -11.51
N ARG A 60 -2.49 -4.57 -11.53
CA ARG A 60 -3.50 -4.11 -12.49
C ARG A 60 -4.65 -3.53 -11.67
N LEU A 61 -4.74 -2.20 -11.62
CA LEU A 61 -5.81 -1.42 -10.98
C LEU A 61 -6.65 -0.72 -12.02
#